data_AF-A0A6N2BQM6-F1
#
_entry.id   AF-A0A6N2BQM6-F1
#
_cell.length_a   1.000
_cell.length_b   1.000
_cell.length_c   1.000
_cell.angle_alpha   90.00
_cell.angle_beta   90.00
_cell.angle_gamma   90.00
#
_symmetry.space_group_name_H-M   'P 1'
#
loop_
_entity.id
_entity.type
_entity.pdbx_description
1 polymer ?
#
loop_
_entity_poly.entity_id
_entity_poly.type
_entity_poly.pdbx_seq_one_letter_code
_entity_poly.pdbx_strand_id
1 'polypeptide(L)' 'MSSVASECVFSTGGRILDPFRSSLTPKYVQCLICVQDWLRQETKPICVEESLEFLEKIELEMANSGRNSSIVDL' A
#
# COMPACT_ATOMS: atom_id res chain seq x y z
N MET A 1 -52.04 11.49 22.24
CA MET A 1 -50.83 11.88 22.99
C MET A 1 -49.65 11.16 22.37
N SER A 2 -48.68 11.90 21.83
CA SER A 2 -47.51 11.34 21.14
C SER A 2 -46.34 11.28 22.11
N SER A 3 -45.84 10.08 22.42
CA SER A 3 -44.64 9.87 23.22
C SER A 3 -43.42 10.00 22.32
N VAL A 4 -42.66 11.07 22.49
CA VAL A 4 -41.35 11.24 21.85
C VAL A 4 -40.37 10.34 22.60
N ALA A 5 -40.04 9.19 22.02
CA ALA A 5 -38.96 8.35 22.53
C ALA A 5 -37.63 9.09 22.32
N SER A 6 -36.97 9.34 23.45
CA SER A 6 -35.65 9.96 23.59
C SER A 6 -34.63 9.46 22.57
N GLU A 7 -33.86 10.40 22.03
CA GLU A 7 -32.58 10.18 21.38
C GLU A 7 -31.74 9.15 22.15
N CYS A 8 -31.55 7.97 21.58
CA CYS A 8 -30.33 7.22 21.79
C CYS A 8 -29.57 7.30 20.46
N VAL A 9 -28.75 8.33 20.36
CA VAL A 9 -27.64 8.41 19.42
C VAL A 9 -26.76 7.19 19.69
N PHE A 10 -27.09 6.05 19.08
CA PHE A 10 -26.07 5.05 18.81
C PHE A 10 -25.26 5.65 17.68
N SER A 11 -24.31 6.50 18.06
CA SER A 11 -23.19 6.85 17.22
C SER A 11 -22.45 5.53 16.99
N THR A 12 -22.90 4.76 16.02
CA THR A 12 -22.01 3.93 15.21
C THR A 12 -21.15 4.92 14.44
N GLY A 13 -20.30 5.67 15.16
CA GLY A 13 -19.17 6.32 14.54
C GLY A 13 -18.48 5.21 13.79
N GLY A 14 -18.49 5.32 12.46
CA GLY A 14 -18.15 4.26 11.52
C GLY A 14 -16.80 3.68 11.87
N ARG A 15 -16.79 2.66 12.74
CA ARG A 15 -15.60 1.88 12.98
C ARG A 15 -15.44 1.12 11.69
N ILE A 16 -14.31 1.34 11.04
CA ILE A 16 -13.85 0.51 9.94
C ILE A 16 -13.70 -0.89 10.55
N LEU A 17 -14.78 -1.66 10.50
CA LEU A 17 -14.81 -3.04 10.90
C LEU A 17 -14.25 -3.79 9.70
N ASP A 18 -13.00 -4.19 9.81
CA ASP A 18 -12.45 -5.30 9.05
C ASP A 18 -13.47 -6.47 9.08
N PRO A 19 -13.71 -7.22 7.98
CA PRO A 19 -14.69 -8.31 7.93
C PRO A 19 -14.62 -9.31 9.08
N PHE A 20 -13.46 -9.40 9.75
CA PHE A 20 -13.21 -10.23 10.93
C PHE A 20 -13.66 -9.61 12.27
N ARG A 21 -14.31 -8.44 12.28
CA ARG A 21 -14.71 -7.68 13.48
C ARG A 21 -13.53 -7.35 14.41
N SER A 22 -12.31 -7.37 13.89
CA SER A 22 -11.11 -7.02 14.64
C SER A 22 -11.08 -5.51 14.89
N SER A 23 -10.84 -5.10 16.14
CA SER A 23 -10.52 -3.71 16.43
C SER A 23 -9.08 -3.44 16.01
N LEU A 24 -8.89 -2.59 15.01
CA LEU A 24 -7.58 -2.08 14.66
C LEU A 24 -7.14 -1.06 15.72
N THR A 25 -5.85 -1.05 16.06
CA THR A 25 -5.32 0.04 16.90
C THR A 25 -5.25 1.32 16.06
N PRO A 26 -5.35 2.53 16.67
CA PRO A 26 -5.25 3.79 15.94
C PRO A 26 -4.00 3.89 15.05
N LYS A 27 -2.88 3.29 15.48
CA LYS A 27 -1.64 3.19 14.70
C LYS A 27 -1.83 2.42 13.40
N TYR A 28 -2.49 1.27 13.44
CA TYR A 28 -2.75 0.48 12.23
C TYR A 28 -3.69 1.20 11.28
N VAL A 29 -4.72 1.87 11.80
CA VAL A 29 -5.63 2.69 10.98
C VAL A 29 -4.87 3.79 10.24
N GLN A 30 -3.98 4.51 10.93
CA GLN A 30 -3.15 5.54 10.29
C GLN A 30 -2.24 4.94 9.19
N CYS A 31 -1.59 3.80 9.45
CA CYS A 31 -0.77 3.13 8.45
C CYS A 31 -1.59 2.73 7.22
N LEU A 32 -2.80 2.20 7.40
CA LEU A 32 -3.68 1.81 6.30
C LEU A 32 -4.12 3.02 5.46
N ILE A 33 -4.45 4.14 6.10
CA ILE A 33 -4.79 5.39 5.41
C ILE A 33 -3.58 5.88 4.59
N CYS A 34 -2.39 5.94 5.18
CA CYS A 34 -1.18 6.37 4.47
C CYS A 34 -0.87 5.48 3.25
N VAL A 35 -1.00 4.16 3.39
CA VAL A 35 -0.81 3.22 2.27
C VAL A 35 -1.87 3.41 1.21
N GLN A 36 -3.13 3.59 1.61
CA GLN A 36 -4.21 3.85 0.67
C GLN A 36 -4.01 5.17 -0.10
N ASP A 37 -3.58 6.23 0.58
CA ASP A 37 -3.29 7.53 -0.04
C ASP A 37 -2.07 7.45 -0.98
N TRP A 38 -1.07 6.65 -0.64
CA TRP A 38 0.07 6.36 -1.53
C TRP A 38 -0.39 5.64 -2.80
N LEU A 39 -1.17 4.56 -2.64
CA LEU A 39 -1.69 3.77 -3.76
C LEU A 39 -2.67 4.57 -4.63
N ARG A 40 -3.40 5.54 -4.08
CA ARG A 40 -4.29 6.43 -4.85
C ARG A 40 -3.50 7.48 -5.65
N GLN A 41 -2.33 7.90 -5.18
CA GLN A 41 -1.43 8.78 -5.92
C GLN A 41 -0.77 8.04 -7.09
N GLU A 42 -0.54 6.74 -6.94
CA GLU A 42 -0.18 5.85 -8.04
C GLU A 42 -1.38 5.64 -8.97
N THR A 43 -1.52 6.53 -9.95
CA THR A 43 -2.61 6.50 -10.96
C THR A 43 -2.58 5.27 -11.87
N LYS A 44 -1.51 4.47 -11.81
CA LYS A 44 -1.36 3.24 -12.58
C LYS A 44 -1.61 2.05 -11.65
N PRO A 45 -2.41 1.06 -12.07
CA PRO A 45 -2.53 -0.18 -11.31
C PRO A 45 -1.14 -0.82 -11.19
N ILE A 46 -0.82 -1.36 -10.01
CA ILE A 46 0.43 -2.07 -9.79
C ILE A 46 0.49 -3.26 -10.76
N CYS A 47 1.34 -3.14 -11.78
CA CYS A 47 1.62 -4.21 -12.71
C CYS A 47 2.82 -5.00 -12.20
N VAL A 48 2.57 -6.15 -11.59
CA VAL A 48 3.61 -7.00 -11.01
C VAL A 48 4.56 -7.50 -12.12
N GLU A 49 4.02 -7.84 -13.29
CA GLU A 49 4.80 -8.31 -14.45
C GLU A 49 5.83 -7.26 -14.90
N GLU A 50 5.39 -6.03 -15.15
CA GLU A 50 6.27 -4.91 -15.56
C GLU A 50 7.34 -4.62 -14.49
N SER A 51 6.97 -4.75 -13.21
CA SER A 51 7.90 -4.57 -12.09
C SER A 51 8.96 -5.67 -12.04
N LEU A 52 8.60 -6.91 -12.35
CA LEU A 52 9.52 -8.05 -12.40
C LEU A 52 10.47 -7.94 -13.60
N GLU A 53 9.96 -7.60 -14.78
CA GLU A 53 10.76 -7.36 -15.98
C GLU A 53 11.80 -6.24 -15.75
N PHE A 54 11.40 -5.18 -15.04
CA PHE A 54 12.30 -4.09 -14.68
C PHE A 54 13.42 -4.53 -13.71
N LEU A 55 13.10 -5.36 -12.71
CA LEU A 55 14.08 -5.90 -11.77
C LEU A 55 15.08 -6.83 -12.48
N GLU A 56 14.61 -7.72 -13.34
CA GLU A 56 15.47 -8.61 -14.14
C GLU A 56 16.43 -7.81 -15.02
N LYS A 57 15.95 -6.72 -15.63
CA LYS A 57 16.79 -5.82 -16.41
C LYS A 57 17.87 -5.14 -15.56
N ILE A 58 17.55 -4.69 -14.35
CA ILE A 58 18.54 -4.11 -13.42
C ILE A 58 19.62 -5.14 -13.08
N GLU A 59 19.23 -6.38 -12.76
CA GLU A 59 20.17 -7.46 -12.46
C GLU A 59 21.12 -7.75 -13.64
N LEU A 60 20.58 -7.79 -14.86
CA LEU A 60 21.35 -7.95 -16.08
C LEU A 60 22.33 -6.79 -16.33
N GLU A 61 21.90 -5.53 -16.09
CA GLU A 61 22.76 -4.35 -16.22
C GLU A 61 23.91 -4.37 -15.20
N MET A 62 23.64 -4.75 -13.94
CA MET A 62 24.68 -4.92 -12.91
C MET A 62 25.66 -6.02 -13.29
N ALA A 63 25.17 -7.15 -13.82
CA ALA A 63 26.01 -8.26 -14.27
C ALA A 63 26.88 -7.89 -15.49
N ASN A 64 26.43 -6.97 -16.33
CA ASN A 64 27.17 -6.51 -17.51
C ASN A 64 28.17 -5.39 -17.19
N SER A 65 27.88 -4.55 -16.19
CA SER A 65 28.80 -3.51 -15.71
C SER A 65 30.14 -4.09 -15.24
N GLY A 66 30.13 -5.28 -14.63
CA GLY A 66 31.34 -6.00 -14.21
C GLY A 66 32.23 -6.53 -15.35
N ARG A 67 31.74 -6.58 -16.60
CA ARG A 67 32.50 -7.06 -17.76
C ARG A 67 33.27 -5.96 -18.49
N ASN A 68 32.97 -4.70 -18.21
CA ASN A 68 33.58 -3.55 -18.88
C ASN A 68 34.93 -3.14 -18.27
N SER A 69 35.34 -3.79 -17.16
CA SER A 69 36.59 -3.49 -16.45
C SER A 69 37.82 -4.22 -17.02
N SER A 70 37.69 -5.10 -18.03
CA SER A 70 38.83 -5.89 -18.56
C SER A 70 39.47 -5.33 -19.84
N ILE A 71 39.44 -4.02 -20.08
CA ILE A 71 40.24 -3.36 -21.16
C ILE A 71 41.28 -2.38 -20.57
N VAL A 72 41.77 -2.64 -19.36
CA VAL A 72 42.98 -1.96 -18.85
C VAL A 72 43.94 -2.97 -18.21
N ASP A 73 44.45 -3.90 -19.01
CA ASP A 73 45.75 -4.53 -18.74
C ASP A 73 46.44 -4.76 -20.09
N LEU A 74 47.38 -3.87 -20.42
CA LEU A 74 48.24 -3.85 -21.61
C LEU A 74 49.68 -4.02 -21.13
#